data_AF-A0A024WGM8-F1
#
_entry.id   AF-A0A024WGM8-F1
#
_cell.length_a   1.000
_cell.length_b   1.000
_cell.length_c   1.000
_cell.angle_alpha   90.00
_cell.angle_beta   90.00
_cell.angle_gamma   90.00
#
_symmetry.space_group_name_H-M   'P 1'
#
loop_
_entity.id
_entity.type
_entity.pdbx_description
1 polymer ?
#
loop_
_entity_poly.entity_id
_entity_poly.type
_entity_poly.pdbx_seq_one_letter_code
_entity_poly.pdbx_strand_id
1 'polypeptide(L)'
;MKEVMDNFNKQTQQRFHEYDERMKTIRQKCREQCDKEIQKIILKDKIEKELTEKFSSLHTDIKSDAIPTCICEKSVADKVEKTCLRCGSILGAAMPEVGSIGGGLLYALNQWKSYALLKTTKYALAKGAAQGAIAGNAQGVAIVLSGLNKLGIKELYPELLESIGTEIPYYDIANIANAIITKKTQICNMLVVHTPPICSKIDMNFSLIKIGNQPHYPTRTGIEKGVTQVVGKAKDTADFLANKVSSETSSKIITEETDVINTIYMSNQTAIIASIIAIVIIVLIMVIIYLILRYRRKKKMKKKLQYIKLLEE
;
A
#
# COMPACT_ATOMS: atom_id res chain seq x y z
N MET A 1 -66.43 -50.08 -34.62
CA MET A 1 -66.14 -49.24 -33.42
C MET A 1 -65.45 -50.00 -32.29
N LYS A 2 -65.83 -51.25 -31.96
CA LYS A 2 -65.18 -52.01 -30.87
C LYS A 2 -63.69 -52.30 -31.11
N GLU A 3 -63.28 -52.67 -32.32
CA GLU A 3 -61.85 -52.93 -32.63
C GLU A 3 -60.94 -51.70 -32.55
N VAL A 4 -61.45 -50.51 -32.92
CA VAL A 4 -60.68 -49.27 -32.86
C VAL A 4 -60.42 -48.84 -31.41
N MET A 5 -61.40 -49.05 -30.53
CA MET A 5 -61.26 -48.78 -29.10
C MET A 5 -60.26 -49.73 -28.44
N ASP A 6 -60.29 -51.01 -28.82
CA ASP A 6 -59.39 -52.02 -28.25
C ASP A 6 -57.93 -51.81 -28.67
N ASN A 7 -57.71 -51.34 -29.91
CA ASN A 7 -56.38 -50.97 -30.40
C ASN A 7 -55.83 -49.71 -29.72
N PHE A 8 -56.69 -48.71 -29.45
CA PHE A 8 -56.30 -47.53 -28.69
C PHE A 8 -55.93 -47.90 -27.24
N ASN A 9 -56.68 -48.80 -26.61
CA ASN A 9 -56.41 -49.24 -25.25
C ASN A 9 -55.06 -49.98 -25.14
N LYS A 10 -54.77 -50.89 -26.09
CA LYS A 10 -53.47 -51.58 -26.17
C LYS A 10 -52.29 -50.61 -26.36
N GLN A 11 -52.42 -49.63 -27.26
CA GLN A 11 -51.37 -48.61 -27.46
C GLN A 11 -51.17 -47.72 -26.23
N THR A 12 -52.24 -47.41 -25.50
CA THR A 12 -52.15 -46.58 -24.29
C THR A 12 -51.48 -47.35 -23.15
N GLN A 13 -51.81 -48.64 -22.99
CA GLN A 13 -51.19 -49.52 -21.99
C GLN A 13 -49.69 -49.73 -22.25
N GLN A 14 -49.28 -49.86 -23.50
CA GLN A 14 -47.86 -49.96 -23.88
C GLN A 14 -47.07 -48.69 -23.53
N ARG A 15 -47.66 -47.51 -23.78
CA ARG A 15 -47.05 -46.23 -23.42
C ARG A 15 -46.93 -46.02 -21.91
N PHE A 16 -47.88 -46.50 -21.12
CA PHE A 16 -47.78 -46.45 -19.66
C PHE A 16 -46.65 -47.33 -19.14
N HIS A 17 -46.48 -48.54 -19.68
CA HIS A 17 -45.34 -49.39 -19.32
C HIS A 17 -43.98 -48.78 -19.71
N GLU A 18 -43.85 -48.19 -20.90
CA GLU A 18 -42.63 -47.47 -21.29
C GLU A 18 -42.36 -46.22 -20.47
N TYR A 19 -43.40 -45.56 -19.95
CA TYR A 19 -43.26 -44.40 -19.09
C TYR A 19 -42.80 -44.82 -17.69
N ASP A 20 -43.36 -45.89 -17.13
CA ASP A 20 -42.97 -46.42 -15.82
C ASP A 20 -41.52 -46.94 -15.80
N GLU A 21 -41.08 -47.65 -16.84
CA GLU A 21 -39.69 -48.12 -16.94
C GLU A 21 -38.69 -46.96 -17.09
N ARG A 22 -39.02 -45.93 -17.87
CA ARG A 22 -38.22 -44.69 -17.91
C ARG A 22 -38.19 -43.99 -16.55
N MET A 23 -39.30 -44.00 -15.82
CA MET A 23 -39.36 -43.34 -14.54
C MET A 23 -38.59 -44.08 -13.44
N LYS A 24 -38.54 -45.42 -13.49
CA LYS A 24 -37.67 -46.24 -12.61
C LYS A 24 -36.18 -45.97 -12.88
N THR A 25 -35.76 -45.98 -14.15
CA THR A 25 -34.35 -45.77 -14.52
C THR A 25 -33.84 -44.38 -14.17
N ILE A 26 -34.66 -43.33 -14.36
CA ILE A 26 -34.31 -41.95 -13.96
C ILE A 26 -34.20 -41.83 -12.42
N ARG A 27 -35.11 -42.46 -11.67
CA ARG A 27 -35.04 -42.47 -10.19
C ARG A 27 -33.81 -43.20 -9.66
N GLN A 28 -33.38 -44.27 -10.32
CA GLN A 28 -32.18 -45.00 -9.94
C GLN A 28 -30.91 -44.17 -10.17
N LYS A 29 -30.78 -43.53 -11.33
CA LYS A 29 -29.66 -42.62 -11.63
C LYS A 29 -29.56 -41.44 -10.67
N CYS A 30 -30.70 -40.88 -10.27
CA CYS A 30 -30.75 -39.76 -9.33
C CYS A 30 -30.32 -40.19 -7.91
N ARG A 31 -30.74 -41.39 -7.44
CA ARG A 31 -30.26 -41.96 -6.17
C ARG A 31 -28.76 -42.21 -6.18
N GLU A 32 -28.23 -42.82 -7.25
CA GLU A 32 -26.79 -43.09 -7.37
C GLU A 32 -25.95 -41.80 -7.41
N GLN A 33 -26.47 -40.72 -8.01
CA GLN A 33 -25.82 -39.41 -7.99
C GLN A 33 -25.84 -38.79 -6.59
N CYS A 34 -26.99 -38.82 -5.90
CA CYS A 34 -27.09 -38.33 -4.53
C CYS A 34 -26.18 -39.12 -3.57
N ASP A 35 -26.13 -40.45 -3.66
CA ASP A 35 -25.27 -41.28 -2.80
C ASP A 35 -23.78 -40.97 -3.05
N LYS A 36 -23.38 -40.74 -4.31
CA LYS A 36 -22.01 -40.32 -4.65
C LYS A 36 -21.64 -38.95 -4.11
N GLU A 37 -22.57 -37.98 -4.13
CA GLU A 37 -22.34 -36.65 -3.59
C GLU A 37 -22.30 -36.66 -2.05
N ILE A 38 -23.20 -37.42 -1.41
CA ILE A 38 -23.21 -37.61 0.05
C ILE A 38 -21.91 -38.27 0.51
N GLN A 39 -21.40 -39.30 -0.19
CA GLN A 39 -20.11 -39.90 0.15
C GLN A 39 -18.95 -38.92 0.00
N LYS A 40 -18.95 -38.04 -1.01
CA LYS A 40 -17.94 -36.98 -1.15
C LYS A 40 -18.01 -35.96 -0.01
N ILE A 41 -19.20 -35.58 0.43
CA ILE A 41 -19.40 -34.65 1.54
C ILE A 41 -18.91 -35.29 2.85
N ILE A 42 -19.27 -36.55 3.13
CA ILE A 42 -18.81 -37.27 4.33
C ILE A 42 -17.28 -37.41 4.35
N LEU A 43 -16.65 -37.72 3.21
CA LEU A 43 -15.18 -37.79 3.12
C LEU A 43 -14.53 -36.43 3.36
N LYS A 44 -15.13 -35.35 2.85
CA LYS A 44 -14.62 -33.99 3.04
C LYS A 44 -14.73 -33.55 4.50
N ASP A 45 -15.87 -33.79 5.13
CA ASP A 45 -16.10 -33.50 6.56
C ASP A 45 -15.14 -34.30 7.45
N LYS A 46 -14.82 -35.56 7.09
CA LYS A 46 -13.89 -36.39 7.85
C LYS A 46 -12.46 -35.84 7.78
N ILE A 47 -12.01 -35.39 6.61
CA ILE A 47 -10.70 -34.75 6.44
C ILE A 47 -10.66 -33.40 7.18
N GLU A 48 -11.71 -32.58 7.09
CA GLU A 48 -11.77 -31.30 7.79
C GLU A 48 -11.75 -31.48 9.31
N LYS A 49 -12.46 -32.48 9.86
CA LYS A 49 -12.40 -32.83 11.29
C LYS A 49 -11.00 -33.28 11.72
N GLU A 50 -10.38 -34.20 10.98
CA GLU A 50 -9.00 -34.65 11.29
C GLU A 50 -8.00 -33.49 11.21
N LEU A 51 -8.17 -32.56 10.26
CA LEU A 51 -7.33 -31.37 10.16
C LEU A 51 -7.54 -30.44 11.36
N THR A 52 -8.78 -30.19 11.77
CA THR A 52 -9.06 -29.33 12.92
C THR A 52 -8.55 -29.91 14.25
N GLU A 53 -8.64 -31.22 14.43
CA GLU A 53 -8.09 -31.90 15.61
C GLU A 53 -6.54 -31.86 15.64
N LYS A 54 -5.88 -32.02 14.48
CA LYS A 54 -4.42 -31.85 14.41
C LYS A 54 -3.97 -30.41 14.57
N PHE A 55 -4.75 -29.44 14.11
CA PHE A 55 -4.43 -28.02 14.29
C PHE A 55 -4.67 -27.56 15.72
N SER A 56 -5.69 -28.07 16.41
CA SER A 56 -5.92 -27.76 17.82
C SER A 56 -4.86 -28.38 18.73
N SER A 57 -4.36 -29.59 18.43
CA SER A 57 -3.21 -30.16 19.14
C SER A 57 -1.91 -29.39 18.89
N LEU A 58 -1.69 -28.86 17.68
CA LEU A 58 -0.54 -28.00 17.40
C LEU A 58 -0.62 -26.63 18.09
N HIS A 59 -1.83 -26.10 18.34
CA HIS A 59 -2.00 -24.78 18.96
C HIS A 59 -1.79 -24.80 20.48
N THR A 60 -1.93 -25.95 21.14
CA THR A 60 -1.57 -26.10 22.55
C THR A 60 -0.06 -26.13 22.79
N ASP A 61 0.73 -26.53 21.79
CA ASP A 61 2.20 -26.58 21.88
C ASP A 61 2.88 -25.25 21.51
N ILE A 62 2.12 -24.27 20.99
CA ILE A 62 2.61 -22.93 20.61
C ILE A 62 1.98 -21.88 21.53
N LYS A 63 2.22 -22.01 22.84
CA LYS A 63 2.14 -20.89 23.78
C LYS A 63 3.44 -20.85 24.58
N SER A 64 4.00 -19.66 24.67
CA SER A 64 5.27 -19.29 25.31
C SER A 64 6.48 -19.36 24.37
N ASP A 65 6.94 -18.15 24.01
CA ASP A 65 8.34 -17.79 23.84
C ASP A 65 9.08 -18.21 22.57
N ALA A 66 8.87 -17.45 21.50
CA ALA A 66 9.95 -16.79 20.73
C ALA A 66 9.36 -16.00 19.57
N ILE A 67 9.44 -14.67 19.62
CA ILE A 67 9.40 -13.83 18.43
C ILE A 67 10.86 -13.61 18.01
N PRO A 68 11.32 -14.16 16.87
CA PRO A 68 12.37 -13.54 16.11
C PRO A 68 11.76 -12.89 14.86
N THR A 69 12.10 -11.61 14.72
CA THR A 69 12.08 -10.80 13.51
C THR A 69 12.46 -11.59 12.26
N CYS A 70 11.57 -11.66 11.26
CA CYS A 70 11.91 -12.19 9.94
C CYS A 70 11.70 -11.15 8.83
N ILE A 71 12.84 -10.72 8.33
CA ILE A 71 13.19 -10.21 7.00
C ILE A 71 12.23 -10.73 5.92
N CYS A 72 11.59 -9.80 5.19
CA CYS A 72 10.80 -10.12 4.01
C CYS A 72 11.71 -10.35 2.80
N GLU A 73 12.09 -11.60 2.58
CA GLU A 73 12.75 -12.04 1.36
C GLU A 73 11.70 -12.46 0.30
N LYS A 74 11.64 -11.65 -0.77
CA LYS A 74 11.22 -11.90 -2.17
C LYS A 74 10.09 -12.87 -2.60
N SER A 75 9.42 -13.66 -1.76
CA SER A 75 8.44 -14.68 -2.24
C SER A 75 6.97 -14.25 -2.23
N VAL A 76 6.63 -13.05 -1.73
CA VAL A 76 5.21 -12.63 -1.61
C VAL A 76 4.62 -12.18 -2.95
N ALA A 77 5.42 -11.74 -3.92
CA ALA A 77 4.90 -11.35 -5.24
C ALA A 77 4.31 -12.54 -6.01
N ASP A 78 4.95 -13.72 -5.92
CA ASP A 78 4.58 -14.90 -6.73
C ASP A 78 3.38 -15.69 -6.13
N LYS A 79 3.03 -15.41 -4.87
CA LYS A 79 1.88 -16.02 -4.18
C LYS A 79 0.61 -15.16 -4.26
N VAL A 80 0.76 -13.84 -4.38
CA VAL A 80 -0.37 -12.91 -4.52
C VAL A 80 -0.99 -13.00 -5.92
N GLU A 81 -0.19 -13.26 -6.96
CA GLU A 81 -0.69 -13.43 -8.33
C GLU A 81 -1.54 -14.71 -8.49
N LYS A 82 -1.16 -15.81 -7.80
CA LYS A 82 -1.98 -17.04 -7.73
C LYS A 82 -3.23 -16.91 -6.85
N THR A 83 -3.24 -16.00 -5.88
CA THR A 83 -4.39 -15.81 -4.98
C THR A 83 -5.44 -14.88 -5.59
N CYS A 84 -5.02 -13.87 -6.39
CA CYS A 84 -5.92 -13.00 -7.13
C CYS A 84 -6.67 -13.77 -8.26
N LEU A 85 -6.00 -14.69 -8.95
CA LEU A 85 -6.62 -15.60 -9.94
C LEU A 85 -7.56 -16.66 -9.33
N ARG A 86 -7.39 -17.00 -8.05
CA ARG A 86 -8.32 -17.88 -7.33
C ARG A 86 -9.59 -17.18 -6.83
N CYS A 87 -9.54 -15.87 -6.57
CA CYS A 87 -10.75 -15.09 -6.25
C CYS A 87 -11.70 -14.90 -7.44
N GLY A 88 -11.21 -14.98 -8.69
CA GLY A 88 -12.06 -14.93 -9.88
C GLY A 88 -12.75 -16.26 -10.24
N SER A 89 -12.29 -17.39 -9.70
CA SER A 89 -12.73 -18.73 -10.11
C SER A 89 -13.74 -19.41 -9.16
N ILE A 90 -14.15 -18.75 -8.07
CA ILE A 90 -15.19 -19.25 -7.15
C ILE A 90 -16.61 -18.80 -7.59
N LEU A 91 -16.74 -18.02 -8.66
CA LEU A 91 -18.03 -17.60 -9.23
C LEU A 91 -18.88 -18.74 -9.85
N GLY A 92 -18.43 -19.99 -9.80
CA GLY A 92 -19.08 -21.12 -10.48
C GLY A 92 -19.72 -22.21 -9.60
N ALA A 93 -19.57 -22.20 -8.27
CA ALA A 93 -20.09 -23.31 -7.47
C ALA A 93 -20.61 -22.88 -6.08
N ALA A 94 -21.89 -23.19 -5.86
CA ALA A 94 -22.65 -23.12 -4.60
C ALA A 94 -23.02 -21.71 -4.09
N MET A 95 -24.27 -21.31 -4.38
CA MET A 95 -24.98 -20.29 -3.59
C MET A 95 -25.34 -20.89 -2.22
N PRO A 96 -24.87 -20.27 -1.11
CA PRO A 96 -25.81 -19.69 -0.15
C PRO A 96 -25.40 -18.32 0.43
N GLU A 97 -24.41 -17.61 -0.13
CA GLU A 97 -23.92 -16.36 0.48
C GLU A 97 -23.98 -15.13 -0.44
N VAL A 98 -25.17 -14.77 -0.92
CA VAL A 98 -25.39 -13.48 -1.58
C VAL A 98 -25.15 -12.26 -0.67
N GLY A 99 -24.93 -12.46 0.64
CA GLY A 99 -24.50 -11.42 1.59
C GLY A 99 -22.98 -11.24 1.74
N SER A 100 -22.16 -12.20 1.30
CA SER A 100 -20.71 -12.21 1.54
C SER A 100 -19.91 -11.59 0.38
N ILE A 101 -20.47 -11.61 -0.84
CA ILE A 101 -19.80 -11.11 -2.06
C ILE A 101 -19.56 -9.59 -2.01
N GLY A 102 -20.51 -8.83 -1.47
CA GLY A 102 -20.37 -7.37 -1.30
C GLY A 102 -19.34 -6.99 -0.25
N GLY A 103 -19.31 -7.72 0.88
CA GLY A 103 -18.37 -7.49 1.98
C GLY A 103 -16.93 -7.85 1.61
N GLY A 104 -16.71 -8.97 0.92
CA GLY A 104 -15.39 -9.40 0.46
C GLY A 104 -14.77 -8.45 -0.58
N LEU A 105 -15.58 -7.94 -1.51
CA LEU A 105 -15.13 -6.96 -2.51
C LEU A 105 -14.81 -5.59 -1.87
N LEU A 106 -15.62 -5.14 -0.91
CA LEU A 106 -15.31 -3.92 -0.14
C LEU A 106 -14.03 -4.07 0.69
N TYR A 107 -13.84 -5.23 1.32
CA TYR A 107 -12.64 -5.51 2.11
C TYR A 107 -11.38 -5.48 1.23
N ALA A 108 -11.42 -6.09 0.05
CA ALA A 108 -10.32 -6.05 -0.91
C ALA A 108 -10.02 -4.62 -1.40
N LEU A 109 -11.04 -3.80 -1.65
CA LEU A 109 -10.85 -2.38 -2.02
C LEU A 109 -10.20 -1.57 -0.90
N ASN A 110 -10.58 -1.80 0.36
CA ASN A 110 -9.97 -1.13 1.50
C ASN A 110 -8.48 -1.50 1.67
N GLN A 111 -8.14 -2.78 1.45
CA GLN A 111 -6.74 -3.23 1.47
C GLN A 111 -5.93 -2.66 0.30
N TRP A 112 -6.54 -2.56 -0.88
CA TRP A 112 -5.90 -1.90 -2.02
C TRP A 112 -5.62 -0.42 -1.74
N LYS A 113 -6.60 0.31 -1.19
CA LYS A 113 -6.45 1.72 -0.83
C LYS A 113 -5.32 1.93 0.18
N SER A 114 -5.28 1.12 1.25
CA SER A 114 -4.24 1.23 2.27
C SER A 114 -2.84 0.93 1.70
N TYR A 115 -2.73 -0.12 0.86
CA TYR A 115 -1.48 -0.46 0.20
C TYR A 115 -1.01 0.64 -0.77
N ALA A 116 -1.93 1.19 -1.57
CA ALA A 116 -1.65 2.27 -2.51
C ALA A 116 -1.12 3.51 -1.77
N LEU A 117 -1.79 3.93 -0.70
CA LEU A 117 -1.35 5.07 0.12
C LEU A 117 0.03 4.83 0.75
N LEU A 118 0.31 3.62 1.24
CA LEU A 118 1.62 3.28 1.81
C LEU A 118 2.73 3.32 0.76
N LYS A 119 2.46 2.86 -0.47
CA LYS A 119 3.43 2.93 -1.57
C LYS A 119 3.68 4.38 -1.99
N THR A 120 2.62 5.17 -2.10
CA THR A 120 2.68 6.60 -2.42
C THR A 120 3.48 7.38 -1.38
N THR A 121 3.25 7.15 -0.08
CA THR A 121 3.98 7.86 0.98
C THR A 121 5.47 7.52 0.94
N LYS A 122 5.83 6.24 0.74
CA LYS A 122 7.24 5.83 0.57
C LYS A 122 7.90 6.53 -0.63
N TYR A 123 7.21 6.57 -1.76
CA TYR A 123 7.71 7.24 -2.96
C TYR A 123 7.86 8.75 -2.77
N ALA A 124 6.85 9.39 -2.17
CA ALA A 124 6.84 10.82 -1.89
C ALA A 124 7.95 11.23 -0.91
N LEU A 125 8.20 10.44 0.13
CA LEU A 125 9.29 10.66 1.08
C LEU A 125 10.67 10.50 0.41
N ALA A 126 10.85 9.48 -0.44
CA ALA A 126 12.10 9.28 -1.16
C ALA A 126 12.39 10.44 -2.13
N LYS A 127 11.38 10.87 -2.90
CA LYS A 127 11.51 11.99 -3.85
C LYS A 127 11.67 13.33 -3.13
N GLY A 128 10.94 13.55 -2.04
CA GLY A 128 11.08 14.73 -1.19
C GLY A 128 12.46 14.82 -0.55
N ALA A 129 13.00 13.73 -0.03
CA ALA A 129 14.34 13.69 0.54
C ALA A 129 15.43 13.99 -0.51
N ALA A 130 15.30 13.44 -1.72
CA ALA A 130 16.25 13.71 -2.81
C ALA A 130 16.24 15.20 -3.22
N GLN A 131 15.06 15.79 -3.41
CA GLN A 131 14.95 17.21 -3.76
C GLN A 131 15.37 18.14 -2.61
N GLY A 132 15.03 17.77 -1.37
CA GLY A 132 15.47 18.47 -0.17
C GLY A 132 16.99 18.48 -0.03
N ALA A 133 17.66 17.35 -0.25
CA ALA A 133 19.12 17.26 -0.18
C ALA A 133 19.81 18.15 -1.24
N ILE A 134 19.28 18.18 -2.48
CA ILE A 134 19.82 19.03 -3.55
C ILE A 134 19.69 20.51 -3.17
N ALA A 135 18.50 20.93 -2.73
CA ALA A 135 18.22 22.32 -2.36
C ALA A 135 19.02 22.75 -1.12
N GLY A 136 19.09 21.88 -0.10
CA GLY A 136 19.88 22.11 1.11
C GLY A 136 21.36 22.26 0.81
N ASN A 137 21.94 21.36 0.01
CA ASN A 137 23.36 21.43 -0.36
C ASN A 137 23.68 22.72 -1.15
N ALA A 138 22.84 23.09 -2.12
CA ALA A 138 23.03 24.33 -2.88
C ALA A 138 23.02 25.57 -1.96
N GLN A 139 22.10 25.61 -1.00
CA GLN A 139 22.02 26.69 -0.02
C GLN A 139 23.22 26.68 0.94
N GLY A 140 23.64 25.51 1.41
CA GLY A 140 24.81 25.34 2.27
C GLY A 140 26.08 25.88 1.62
N VAL A 141 26.32 25.52 0.35
CA VAL A 141 27.42 26.06 -0.45
C VAL A 141 27.34 27.60 -0.53
N ALA A 142 26.20 28.17 -0.90
CA ALA A 142 26.04 29.62 -1.03
C ALA A 142 26.35 30.38 0.28
N ILE A 143 25.95 29.82 1.43
CA ILE A 143 26.21 30.42 2.74
C ILE A 143 27.69 30.34 3.11
N VAL A 144 28.35 29.20 2.85
CA VAL A 144 29.80 29.08 3.07
C VAL A 144 30.55 30.09 2.22
N LEU A 145 30.21 30.21 0.93
CA LEU A 145 30.83 31.19 0.04
C LEU A 145 30.66 32.63 0.53
N SER A 146 29.44 32.99 0.96
CA SER A 146 29.15 34.32 1.52
C SER A 146 29.90 34.56 2.84
N GLY A 147 29.95 33.55 3.72
CA GLY A 147 30.65 33.62 5.01
C GLY A 147 32.16 33.77 4.85
N LEU A 148 32.77 32.98 3.97
CA LEU A 148 34.20 33.06 3.67
C LEU A 148 34.57 34.37 2.95
N ASN A 149 33.68 34.88 2.08
CA ASN A 149 33.87 36.20 1.46
C ASN A 149 33.88 37.33 2.51
N LYS A 150 32.95 37.30 3.50
CA LYS A 150 32.95 38.26 4.61
C LYS A 150 34.21 38.20 5.47
N LEU A 151 34.83 37.03 5.58
CA LEU A 151 36.11 36.84 6.27
C LEU A 151 37.32 37.32 5.45
N GLY A 152 37.12 37.80 4.22
CA GLY A 152 38.16 38.35 3.35
C GLY A 152 38.90 37.30 2.53
N ILE A 153 38.38 36.06 2.43
CA ILE A 153 39.05 34.96 1.71
C ILE A 153 39.04 35.18 0.20
N LYS A 154 38.05 35.90 -0.35
CA LYS A 154 38.00 36.24 -1.78
C LYS A 154 39.24 37.01 -2.26
N GLU A 155 39.77 37.88 -1.40
CA GLU A 155 40.98 38.67 -1.69
C GLU A 155 42.26 37.83 -1.54
N LEU A 156 42.22 36.73 -0.78
CA LEU A 156 43.36 35.85 -0.51
C LEU A 156 43.46 34.70 -1.51
N TYR A 157 42.34 34.03 -1.77
CA TYR A 157 42.29 32.79 -2.53
C TYR A 157 40.92 32.62 -3.20
N PRO A 158 40.68 33.30 -4.34
CA PRO A 158 39.40 33.25 -5.05
C PRO A 158 39.11 31.85 -5.62
N GLU A 159 40.13 31.12 -6.09
CA GLU A 159 40.00 29.76 -6.66
C GLU A 159 39.43 28.76 -5.63
N LEU A 160 39.71 28.93 -4.33
CA LEU A 160 39.11 28.09 -3.29
C LEU A 160 37.60 28.24 -3.21
N LEU A 161 37.09 29.46 -3.41
CA LEU A 161 35.65 29.71 -3.41
C LEU A 161 34.98 29.04 -4.61
N GLU A 162 35.68 28.88 -5.73
CA GLU A 162 35.15 28.17 -6.91
C GLU A 162 35.23 26.64 -6.75
N SER A 163 36.21 26.14 -5.99
CA SER A 163 36.38 24.72 -5.67
C SER A 163 35.40 24.21 -4.59
N ILE A 164 34.87 25.10 -3.73
CA ILE A 164 33.87 24.74 -2.71
C ILE A 164 32.50 24.46 -3.38
N GLY A 165 32.02 23.24 -3.20
CA GLY A 165 30.77 22.76 -3.78
C GLY A 165 30.94 22.01 -5.11
N THR A 166 32.12 22.08 -5.74
CA THR A 166 32.48 21.30 -6.94
C THR A 166 33.40 20.14 -6.57
N GLU A 167 34.59 20.44 -6.04
CA GLU A 167 35.59 19.45 -5.63
C GLU A 167 35.62 19.26 -4.11
N ILE A 168 35.48 20.34 -3.35
CA ILE A 168 35.52 20.32 -1.89
C ILE A 168 34.10 20.38 -1.34
N PRO A 169 33.66 19.38 -0.55
CA PRO A 169 32.37 19.46 0.12
C PRO A 169 32.32 20.62 1.10
N TYR A 170 31.24 21.40 1.10
CA TYR A 170 31.12 22.59 1.98
C TYR A 170 31.19 22.27 3.47
N TYR A 171 30.90 21.02 3.85
CA TYR A 171 30.95 20.53 5.23
C TYR A 171 32.35 20.07 5.67
N ASP A 172 33.33 20.06 4.76
CA ASP A 172 34.69 19.64 5.05
C ASP A 172 35.53 20.78 5.65
N ILE A 173 35.34 20.96 6.96
CA ILE A 173 36.02 22.01 7.73
C ILE A 173 37.54 21.88 7.64
N ALA A 174 38.08 20.66 7.69
CA ALA A 174 39.51 20.42 7.75
C ALA A 174 40.19 20.79 6.43
N ASN A 175 39.64 20.36 5.30
CA ASN A 175 40.22 20.68 3.99
C ASN A 175 40.11 22.17 3.67
N ILE A 176 38.97 22.80 3.99
CA ILE A 176 38.79 24.25 3.81
C ILE A 176 39.78 25.01 4.69
N ALA A 177 39.89 24.69 5.98
CA ALA A 177 40.81 25.36 6.89
C ALA A 177 42.28 25.18 6.46
N ASN A 178 42.69 23.96 6.10
CA ASN A 178 44.06 23.67 5.67
C ASN A 178 44.43 24.39 4.37
N ALA A 179 43.52 24.48 3.40
CA ALA A 179 43.73 25.24 2.18
C ALA A 179 43.96 26.73 2.46
N ILE A 180 43.14 27.32 3.34
CA ILE A 180 43.27 28.72 3.77
C ILE A 180 44.60 28.93 4.51
N ILE A 181 44.95 28.06 5.45
CA ILE A 181 46.21 28.14 6.22
C ILE A 181 47.40 28.08 5.28
N THR A 182 47.42 27.12 4.34
CA THR A 182 48.55 26.94 3.42
C THR A 182 48.74 28.16 2.53
N LYS A 183 47.66 28.67 1.93
CA LYS A 183 47.73 29.85 1.07
C LYS A 183 48.10 31.10 1.84
N LYS A 184 47.57 31.25 3.07
CA LYS A 184 47.95 32.31 4.00
C LYS A 184 49.43 32.26 4.33
N THR A 185 49.99 31.09 4.66
CA THR A 185 51.43 30.96 4.96
C THR A 185 52.26 31.31 3.73
N GLN A 186 51.86 30.92 2.52
CA GLN A 186 52.58 31.29 1.29
C GLN A 186 52.61 32.81 1.06
N ILE A 187 51.46 33.48 1.20
CA ILE A 187 51.33 34.92 0.90
C ILE A 187 51.91 35.78 2.03
N CYS A 188 51.66 35.41 3.29
CA CYS A 188 52.02 36.22 4.45
C CYS A 188 53.44 35.98 4.98
N ASN A 189 54.11 34.88 4.59
CA ASN A 189 55.48 34.58 5.02
C ASN A 189 56.56 35.03 4.01
N MET A 190 56.17 35.61 2.87
CA MET A 190 57.11 35.99 1.79
C MET A 190 57.81 37.35 1.98
N LEU A 191 57.51 38.16 3.00
CA LEU A 191 58.09 39.51 3.09
C LEU A 191 58.49 39.89 4.54
N VAL A 192 59.81 39.92 4.77
CA VAL A 192 60.48 40.35 6.01
C VAL A 192 60.43 41.88 6.19
N VAL A 193 59.83 42.66 5.27
CA VAL A 193 59.89 44.13 5.30
C VAL A 193 58.52 44.84 5.33
N HIS A 194 57.43 44.24 4.83
CA HIS A 194 56.05 44.75 4.99
C HIS A 194 55.06 43.60 4.88
N THR A 195 54.27 43.35 5.94
CA THR A 195 53.16 42.40 5.87
C THR A 195 52.08 42.93 4.93
N PRO A 196 51.61 42.13 3.95
CA PRO A 196 50.55 42.56 3.06
C PRO A 196 49.29 42.98 3.85
N PRO A 197 48.60 44.08 3.48
CA PRO A 197 47.40 44.54 4.19
C PRO A 197 46.26 43.52 4.20
N ILE A 198 46.28 42.55 3.28
CA ILE A 198 45.35 41.42 3.23
C ILE A 198 45.58 40.47 4.42
N CYS A 199 46.85 40.25 4.82
CA CYS A 199 47.20 39.36 5.93
C CYS A 199 46.71 39.92 7.27
N SER A 200 46.92 41.22 7.51
CA SER A 200 46.44 41.89 8.71
C SER A 200 44.92 41.93 8.79
N LYS A 201 44.21 42.12 7.66
CA LYS A 201 42.74 42.04 7.60
C LYS A 201 42.21 40.65 7.98
N ILE A 202 42.86 39.58 7.49
CA ILE A 202 42.52 38.20 7.85
C ILE A 202 42.86 37.93 9.32
N ASP A 203 43.99 38.43 9.79
CA ASP A 203 44.37 38.30 11.19
C ASP A 203 43.35 38.94 12.13
N MET A 204 42.78 40.09 11.75
CA MET A 204 41.69 40.72 12.51
C MET A 204 40.40 39.89 12.42
N ASN A 205 40.00 39.46 11.22
CA ASN A 205 38.76 38.73 10.98
C ASN A 205 38.71 37.35 11.68
N PHE A 206 39.86 36.69 11.82
CA PHE A 206 39.99 35.39 12.51
C PHE A 206 40.52 35.51 13.94
N SER A 207 40.63 36.73 14.49
CA SER A 207 41.16 36.99 15.84
C SER A 207 42.54 36.37 16.10
N LEU A 208 43.42 36.48 15.09
CA LEU A 208 44.80 35.98 15.08
C LEU A 208 45.83 37.03 15.50
N ILE A 209 45.39 38.22 15.92
CA ILE A 209 46.21 39.19 16.63
C ILE A 209 45.40 39.69 17.82
N LYS A 210 46.07 40.06 18.91
CA LYS A 210 45.43 40.68 20.08
C LYS A 210 44.87 42.05 19.72
N ILE A 211 43.54 42.18 19.75
CA ILE A 211 42.84 43.47 19.63
C ILE A 211 42.21 43.76 21.00
N GLY A 212 42.80 44.67 21.77
CA GLY A 212 42.34 45.02 23.12
C GLY A 212 42.37 43.81 24.09
N ASN A 213 41.24 43.55 24.77
CA ASN A 213 41.06 42.43 25.71
C ASN A 213 40.45 41.17 25.08
N GLN A 214 40.32 41.10 23.75
CA GLN A 214 39.73 39.91 23.12
C GLN A 214 40.66 38.70 23.17
N PRO A 215 40.10 37.48 23.32
CA PRO A 215 40.88 36.25 23.22
C PRO A 215 41.46 36.12 21.81
N HIS A 216 42.77 35.90 21.74
CA HIS A 216 43.51 35.68 20.51
C HIS A 216 43.85 34.18 20.39
N TYR A 217 43.78 33.64 19.16
CA TYR A 217 44.06 32.23 18.88
C TYR A 217 45.26 32.06 17.94
N PRO A 218 46.04 30.96 18.09
CA PRO A 218 47.03 30.57 17.10
C PRO A 218 46.41 30.48 15.70
N THR A 219 47.20 30.78 14.65
CA THR A 219 46.74 30.85 13.26
C THR A 219 45.88 29.66 12.84
N ARG A 220 46.29 28.43 13.18
CA ARG A 220 45.50 27.22 12.88
C ARG A 220 44.15 27.22 13.59
N THR A 221 44.16 27.37 14.91
CA THR A 221 42.98 27.29 15.76
C THR A 221 41.96 28.40 15.46
N GLY A 222 42.40 29.62 15.17
CA GLY A 222 41.50 30.72 14.82
C GLY A 222 40.81 30.50 13.47
N ILE A 223 41.55 30.03 12.47
CA ILE A 223 40.99 29.71 11.14
C ILE A 223 40.01 28.54 11.23
N GLU A 224 40.39 27.45 11.91
CA GLU A 224 39.50 26.31 12.13
C GLU A 224 38.20 26.72 12.83
N LYS A 225 38.27 27.57 13.87
CA LYS A 225 37.07 28.09 14.55
C LYS A 225 36.21 28.96 13.64
N GLY A 226 36.81 29.87 12.87
CA GLY A 226 36.07 30.72 11.96
C GLY A 226 35.38 29.92 10.86
N VAL A 227 36.06 28.94 10.27
CA VAL A 227 35.49 28.01 9.30
C VAL A 227 34.39 27.17 9.94
N THR A 228 34.61 26.62 11.14
CA THR A 228 33.59 25.83 11.86
C THR A 228 32.32 26.63 12.12
N GLN A 229 32.42 27.91 12.48
CA GLN A 229 31.24 28.77 12.70
C GLN A 229 30.46 29.02 11.40
N VAL A 230 31.17 29.25 10.29
CA VAL A 230 30.55 29.47 8.98
C VAL A 230 29.88 28.19 8.48
N VAL A 231 30.59 27.06 8.56
CA VAL A 231 30.09 25.74 8.14
C VAL A 231 28.94 25.27 9.03
N GLY A 232 29.00 25.53 10.35
CA GLY A 232 27.90 25.23 11.27
C GLY A 232 26.63 25.98 10.91
N LYS A 233 26.70 27.30 10.70
CA LYS A 233 25.55 28.09 10.24
C LYS A 233 25.03 27.65 8.87
N ALA A 234 25.94 27.30 7.97
CA ALA A 234 25.58 26.78 6.65
C ALA A 234 24.85 25.44 6.77
N LYS A 235 25.30 24.55 7.65
CA LYS A 235 24.67 23.26 7.94
C LYS A 235 23.27 23.43 8.52
N ASP A 236 23.11 24.26 9.55
CA ASP A 236 21.80 24.51 10.16
C ASP A 236 20.79 25.05 9.14
N THR A 237 21.24 25.97 8.28
CA THR A 237 20.38 26.55 7.24
C THR A 237 20.11 25.56 6.10
N ALA A 238 21.10 24.74 5.72
CA ALA A 238 20.95 23.68 4.73
C ALA A 238 19.96 22.62 5.21
N ASP A 239 20.07 22.19 6.47
CA ASP A 239 19.17 21.21 7.09
C ASP A 239 17.74 21.77 7.20
N PHE A 240 17.60 23.05 7.59
CA PHE A 240 16.29 23.70 7.62
C PHE A 240 15.64 23.75 6.23
N LEU A 241 16.37 24.18 5.20
CA LEU A 241 15.85 24.29 3.84
C LEU A 241 15.60 22.92 3.22
N ALA A 242 16.45 21.93 3.49
CA ALA A 242 16.25 20.54 3.07
C ALA A 242 14.97 19.96 3.65
N ASN A 243 14.72 20.16 4.95
CA ASN A 243 13.50 19.71 5.62
C ASN A 243 12.25 20.42 5.09
N LYS A 244 12.35 21.72 4.82
CA LYS A 244 11.25 22.51 4.25
C LYS A 244 10.90 22.01 2.84
N VAL A 245 11.88 21.93 1.94
CA VAL A 245 11.65 21.47 0.56
C VAL A 245 11.20 20.01 0.53
N SER A 246 11.76 19.16 1.40
CA SER A 246 11.34 17.76 1.52
C SER A 246 9.87 17.63 1.95
N SER A 247 9.44 18.41 2.96
CA SER A 247 8.05 18.38 3.44
C SER A 247 7.07 18.98 2.43
N GLU A 248 7.41 20.09 1.78
CA GLU A 248 6.58 20.70 0.72
C GLU A 248 6.45 19.78 -0.50
N THR A 249 7.53 19.12 -0.91
CA THR A 249 7.51 18.20 -2.07
C THR A 249 6.72 16.94 -1.75
N SER A 250 6.98 16.33 -0.59
CA SER A 250 6.28 15.11 -0.18
C SER A 250 4.78 15.36 0.02
N SER A 251 4.41 16.47 0.66
CA SER A 251 2.99 16.84 0.83
C SER A 251 2.27 17.01 -0.50
N LYS A 252 2.86 17.73 -1.48
CA LYS A 252 2.26 17.90 -2.82
C LYS A 252 2.01 16.56 -3.52
N ILE A 253 3.02 15.68 -3.53
CA ILE A 253 2.89 14.35 -4.14
C ILE A 253 1.82 13.53 -3.42
N ILE A 254 1.81 13.55 -2.08
CA ILE A 254 0.82 12.82 -1.29
C ILE A 254 -0.58 13.34 -1.58
N THR A 255 -0.80 14.65 -1.65
CA THR A 255 -2.13 15.22 -1.93
C THR A 255 -2.62 14.84 -3.32
N GLU A 256 -1.79 15.02 -4.36
CA GLU A 256 -2.16 14.72 -5.75
C GLU A 256 -2.51 13.24 -5.93
N GLU A 257 -1.66 12.35 -5.42
CA GLU A 257 -1.86 10.90 -5.55
C GLU A 257 -2.99 10.39 -4.65
N THR A 258 -3.20 10.98 -3.47
CA THR A 258 -4.32 10.62 -2.59
C THR A 258 -5.65 10.99 -3.22
N ASP A 259 -5.74 12.13 -3.90
CA ASP A 259 -6.94 12.54 -4.63
C ASP A 259 -7.27 11.56 -5.75
N VAL A 260 -6.27 11.17 -6.56
CA VAL A 260 -6.43 10.14 -7.60
C VAL A 260 -6.89 8.80 -7.01
N ILE A 261 -6.25 8.34 -5.92
CA ILE A 261 -6.64 7.10 -5.24
C ILE A 261 -8.08 7.19 -4.70
N ASN A 262 -8.47 8.32 -4.12
CA ASN A 262 -9.82 8.53 -3.62
C ASN A 262 -10.85 8.55 -4.75
N THR A 263 -10.55 9.18 -5.89
CA THR A 263 -11.44 9.17 -7.06
C THR A 263 -11.67 7.73 -7.56
N ILE A 264 -10.61 6.93 -7.70
CA ILE A 264 -10.70 5.53 -8.14
C ILE A 264 -11.46 4.68 -7.11
N TYR A 265 -11.21 4.90 -5.82
CA TYR A 265 -11.92 4.20 -4.76
C TYR A 265 -13.43 4.49 -4.79
N MET A 266 -13.81 5.76 -4.94
CA MET A 266 -15.21 6.17 -4.99
C MET A 266 -15.94 5.59 -6.21
N SER A 267 -15.31 5.56 -7.39
CA SER A 267 -15.92 4.97 -8.59
C SER A 267 -16.15 3.46 -8.45
N ASN A 268 -15.23 2.75 -7.80
CA ASN A 268 -15.36 1.31 -7.58
C ASN A 268 -16.39 1.01 -6.47
N GLN A 269 -16.45 1.86 -5.44
CA GLN A 269 -17.43 1.72 -4.36
C GLN A 269 -18.86 1.92 -4.87
N THR A 270 -19.11 2.93 -5.71
CA THR A 270 -20.44 3.16 -6.30
C THR A 270 -20.87 2.03 -7.21
N ALA A 271 -19.95 1.46 -8.01
CA ALA A 271 -20.22 0.29 -8.84
C ALA A 271 -20.63 -0.93 -8.00
N ILE A 272 -19.94 -1.19 -6.88
CA ILE A 272 -20.30 -2.29 -5.97
C ILE A 272 -21.66 -2.04 -5.32
N ILE A 273 -21.93 -0.84 -4.82
CA ILE A 273 -23.23 -0.50 -4.23
C ILE A 273 -24.36 -0.68 -5.24
N ALA A 274 -24.18 -0.23 -6.48
CA ALA A 274 -25.16 -0.40 -7.55
C ALA A 274 -25.46 -1.88 -7.83
N SER A 275 -24.44 -2.74 -7.86
CA SER A 275 -24.62 -4.19 -8.03
C SER A 275 -25.39 -4.83 -6.88
N ILE A 276 -25.15 -4.41 -5.63
CA ILE A 276 -25.86 -4.92 -4.44
C ILE A 276 -27.34 -4.51 -4.51
N ILE A 277 -27.63 -3.25 -4.85
CA ILE A 277 -29.00 -2.75 -5.00
C ILE A 277 -29.74 -3.54 -6.08
N ALA A 278 -29.11 -3.82 -7.23
CA ALA A 278 -29.69 -4.60 -8.30
C ALA A 278 -30.06 -6.04 -7.85
N ILE A 279 -29.16 -6.71 -7.11
CA ILE A 279 -29.43 -8.06 -6.55
C ILE A 279 -30.61 -8.02 -5.57
N VAL A 280 -30.66 -7.02 -4.68
CA VAL A 280 -31.76 -6.87 -3.70
C VAL A 280 -33.11 -6.70 -4.41
N ILE A 281 -33.18 -5.91 -5.48
CA ILE A 281 -34.40 -5.73 -6.28
C ILE A 281 -34.87 -7.06 -6.89
N ILE A 282 -33.96 -7.84 -7.48
CA ILE A 282 -34.28 -9.16 -8.07
C ILE A 282 -34.84 -10.12 -7.01
N VAL A 283 -34.20 -10.17 -5.83
CA VAL A 283 -34.65 -11.02 -4.72
C VAL A 283 -36.04 -10.58 -4.22
N LEU A 284 -36.29 -9.27 -4.08
CA LEU A 284 -37.61 -8.75 -3.70
C LEU A 284 -38.71 -9.15 -4.70
N ILE A 285 -38.45 -9.06 -6.00
CA ILE A 285 -39.40 -9.48 -7.05
C ILE A 285 -39.69 -10.99 -6.92
N MET A 286 -38.66 -11.82 -6.74
CA MET A 286 -38.82 -13.27 -6.55
C MET A 286 -39.67 -13.60 -5.31
N VAL A 287 -39.48 -12.88 -4.20
CA VAL A 287 -40.27 -13.05 -2.98
C VAL A 287 -41.73 -12.65 -3.20
N ILE A 288 -41.99 -11.53 -3.88
CA ILE A 288 -43.36 -11.08 -4.20
C ILE A 288 -44.07 -12.12 -5.07
N ILE A 289 -43.44 -12.58 -6.15
CA ILE A 289 -44.00 -13.62 -7.03
C ILE A 289 -44.26 -14.91 -6.23
N TYR A 290 -43.30 -15.33 -5.40
CA TYR A 290 -43.45 -16.49 -4.54
C TYR A 290 -44.64 -16.38 -3.58
N LEU A 291 -44.81 -15.23 -2.92
CA LEU A 291 -45.94 -14.98 -2.02
C LEU A 291 -47.28 -15.02 -2.75
N ILE A 292 -47.37 -14.43 -3.96
CA ILE A 292 -48.56 -14.48 -4.81
C ILE A 292 -48.89 -15.94 -5.18
N LEU A 293 -47.89 -16.71 -5.65
CA LEU A 293 -48.08 -18.11 -6.01
C LEU A 293 -48.49 -18.96 -4.81
N ARG A 294 -47.87 -18.75 -3.64
CA ARG A 294 -48.21 -19.45 -2.40
C ARG A 294 -49.62 -19.13 -1.94
N TYR A 295 -50.02 -17.86 -2.01
CA TYR A 295 -51.37 -17.42 -1.69
C TYR A 295 -52.41 -18.09 -2.61
N ARG A 296 -52.15 -18.11 -3.92
CA ARG A 296 -53.00 -18.82 -4.90
C ARG A 296 -53.12 -20.31 -4.62
N ARG A 297 -52.02 -21.00 -4.29
CA ARG A 297 -52.04 -22.44 -3.92
C ARG A 297 -52.90 -22.68 -2.68
N LYS A 298 -52.73 -21.88 -1.61
CA LYS A 298 -53.54 -22.01 -0.39
C LYS A 298 -55.04 -21.79 -0.67
N LYS A 299 -55.40 -20.78 -1.47
CA LYS A 299 -56.80 -20.54 -1.85
C LYS A 299 -57.40 -21.70 -2.65
N LYS A 300 -56.63 -22.29 -3.58
CA LYS A 300 -57.07 -23.48 -4.34
C LYS A 300 -57.32 -24.68 -3.44
N MET A 301 -56.47 -24.92 -2.43
CA MET A 301 -56.64 -26.01 -1.48
C MET A 301 -57.86 -25.83 -0.57
N LYS A 302 -58.11 -24.60 -0.07
CA LYS A 302 -59.32 -24.30 0.73
C LYS A 302 -60.61 -24.55 -0.04
N LYS A 303 -60.66 -24.16 -1.32
CA LYS A 303 -61.81 -24.44 -2.19
C LYS A 303 -62.04 -25.94 -2.36
N LYS A 304 -60.98 -26.72 -2.59
CA LYS A 304 -61.09 -28.19 -2.73
C LYS A 304 -61.68 -28.87 -1.48
N LEU A 305 -61.28 -28.44 -0.28
CA LEU A 305 -61.83 -28.96 0.97
C LEU A 305 -63.33 -28.69 1.14
N GLN A 306 -63.82 -27.54 0.69
CA GLN A 306 -65.25 -27.23 0.74
C GLN A 306 -66.07 -28.11 -0.22
N TYR A 307 -65.56 -28.38 -1.42
CA TYR A 307 -66.24 -29.27 -2.37
C TYR A 307 -66.28 -30.73 -1.90
N ILE A 308 -65.24 -31.23 -1.23
CA ILE A 308 -65.25 -32.60 -0.68
C ILE A 308 -66.32 -32.73 0.40
N LYS A 309 -66.44 -31.75 1.30
CA LYS A 309 -67.46 -31.77 2.36
C LYS A 309 -68.90 -31.77 1.83
N LEU A 310 -69.17 -31.07 0.73
CA LEU A 310 -70.50 -31.04 0.10
C LEU A 310 -70.89 -32.35 -0.61
N LEU A 311 -69.94 -33.26 -0.85
CA LEU A 311 -70.18 -34.55 -1.50
C LEU A 311 -70.32 -35.70 -0.48
N GLU A 312 -70.00 -35.46 0.79
CA GLU A 312 -70.13 -36.44 1.88
C GLU A 312 -71.47 -36.31 2.64
N GLU A 313 -72.22 -35.22 2.43
CA GLU A 313 -73.63 -35.08 2.82
C GLU A 313 -74.56 -35.55 1.70
#